data_AF-A0A7C3LUX4-F1
#
_entry.id   AF-A0A7C3LUX4-F1
#
_cell.length_a   1.000
_cell.length_b   1.000
_cell.length_c   1.000
_cell.angle_alpha   90.00
_cell.angle_beta   90.00
_cell.angle_gamma   90.00
#
_symmetry.space_group_name_H-M   'P 1'
#
loop_
_entity.id
_entity.type
_entity.pdbx_description
1 polymer ?
#
loop_
_entity_poly.entity_id
_entity_poly.type
_entity_poly.pdbx_seq_one_letter_code
_entity_poly.pdbx_strand_id
1 'polypeptide(L)'
;MKVEQILASLTPESLRRIILELSAKQAPDDPGVMIPAIVEALAQGEELGQGAESWEAYLKLKEAIRKTVEQIPGMRYVEVDE
;
A
#
# COMPACT_ATOMS: atom_id res chain seq x y z
N MET A 1 11.54 -7.09 11.48
CA MET A 1 12.53 -6.04 11.12
C MET A 1 12.18 -5.24 9.87
N LYS A 2 12.03 -5.82 8.66
CA LYS A 2 11.82 -5.00 7.43
C LYS A 2 10.46 -4.29 7.37
N VAL A 3 9.38 -5.01 7.70
CA VAL A 3 8.03 -4.43 7.75
C VAL A 3 7.94 -3.26 8.73
N GLU A 4 8.63 -3.35 9.87
CA GLU A 4 8.64 -2.28 10.86
C GLU A 4 9.32 -1.01 10.33
N GLN A 5 10.35 -1.13 9.49
CA GLN A 5 11.00 0.01 8.84
C GLN A 5 10.09 0.64 7.77
N ILE A 6 9.41 -0.19 6.97
CA ILE A 6 8.41 0.29 6.01
C ILE A 6 7.30 1.04 6.75
N LEU A 7 6.76 0.45 7.82
CA LEU A 7 5.72 1.06 8.65
C LEU A 7 6.19 2.38 9.28
N ALA A 8 7.43 2.45 9.76
CA ALA A 8 7.99 3.67 10.36
C ALA A 8 8.20 4.80 9.35
N SER A 9 8.32 4.49 8.05
CA SER A 9 8.51 5.47 6.98
C SER A 9 7.23 5.78 6.19
N LEU A 10 6.13 5.09 6.49
CA LEU A 10 4.84 5.31 5.87
C LEU A 10 4.21 6.59 6.41
N THR A 11 4.10 7.61 5.56
CA THR A 11 3.44 8.88 5.86
C THR A 11 2.37 9.16 4.79
N PRO A 12 1.41 10.07 5.06
CA PRO A 12 0.44 10.49 4.05
C PRO A 12 1.10 10.99 2.76
N GLU A 13 2.19 11.75 2.88
CA GLU A 13 2.92 12.31 1.73
C GLU A 13 3.64 11.24 0.92
N SER A 14 4.31 10.29 1.58
CA SER A 14 5.02 9.21 0.89
C SER A 14 4.03 8.26 0.21
N LEU A 15 2.95 7.92 0.88
CA LEU A 15 1.88 7.08 0.31
C LEU A 15 1.16 7.77 -0.84
N ARG A 16 0.84 9.06 -0.73
CA ARG A 16 0.23 9.85 -1.81
C ARG A 16 1.09 9.81 -3.07
N ARG A 17 2.41 9.98 -2.93
CA ARG A 17 3.35 9.93 -4.05
C ARG A 17 3.29 8.56 -4.74
N ILE A 18 3.37 7.48 -3.98
CA ILE A 18 3.31 6.11 -4.50
C ILE A 18 2.00 5.87 -5.26
N ILE A 19 0.86 6.25 -4.68
CA ILE A 19 -0.46 6.06 -5.31
C ILE A 19 -0.53 6.82 -6.65
N LEU A 20 -0.05 8.07 -6.70
CA LEU A 20 -0.06 8.84 -7.94
C LEU A 20 0.88 8.26 -9.01
N GLU A 21 2.06 7.77 -8.61
CA GLU A 21 3.01 7.12 -9.52
C GLU A 21 2.47 5.80 -10.08
N LEU A 22 1.74 5.03 -9.27
CA LEU A 22 1.06 3.80 -9.70
C LEU A 22 -0.12 4.12 -10.63
N SER A 23 -0.97 5.08 -10.24
CA SER A 23 -2.11 5.50 -11.05
C SER A 23 -1.71 6.04 -12.43
N ALA A 24 -0.58 6.75 -12.52
CA ALA A 24 -0.05 7.26 -13.79
C ALA A 24 0.34 6.15 -14.79
N LYS A 25 0.52 4.91 -14.33
CA LYS A 25 0.85 3.75 -15.17
C LYS A 25 -0.37 2.90 -15.54
N GLN A 26 -1.53 3.19 -14.96
CA GLN A 26 -2.76 2.45 -15.19
C GLN A 26 -3.45 2.89 -16.49
N ALA A 27 -4.30 2.02 -17.02
CA ALA A 27 -5.20 2.40 -18.10
C ALA A 27 -6.25 3.41 -17.58
N PRO A 28 -6.78 4.30 -18.45
CA PRO A 28 -7.77 5.30 -18.04
C PRO A 28 -9.04 4.73 -17.38
N ASP A 29 -9.38 3.48 -17.70
CA ASP A 29 -10.58 2.80 -17.21
C ASP A 29 -10.33 1.94 -15.96
N ASP A 30 -9.12 1.99 -15.38
CA ASP A 30 -8.79 1.27 -14.15
C ASP A 30 -9.44 1.97 -12.94
N PRO A 31 -10.32 1.30 -12.17
CA PRO A 31 -11.11 1.93 -11.12
C PRO A 31 -10.27 2.42 -9.92
N GLY A 32 -9.00 2.05 -9.81
CA GLY A 32 -8.12 2.58 -8.76
C GLY A 32 -6.84 1.77 -8.55
N VAL A 33 -6.05 2.19 -7.57
CA VAL A 33 -4.79 1.52 -7.24
C VAL A 33 -5.04 0.40 -6.21
N MET A 34 -4.70 -0.82 -6.59
CA MET A 34 -4.88 -2.00 -5.75
C MET A 34 -3.85 -2.09 -4.62
N ILE A 35 -4.27 -2.51 -3.42
CA ILE A 35 -3.39 -2.66 -2.24
C ILE A 35 -2.16 -3.52 -2.52
N PRO A 36 -2.23 -4.68 -3.20
CA PRO A 36 -1.04 -5.47 -3.52
C PRO A 36 0.04 -4.67 -4.27
N ALA A 37 -0.34 -3.81 -5.23
CA ALA A 37 0.62 -2.98 -5.97
C ALA A 37 1.28 -1.92 -5.08
N ILE A 38 0.53 -1.36 -4.12
CA ILE A 38 1.07 -0.42 -3.13
C ILE A 38 2.05 -1.14 -2.20
N VAL A 39 1.69 -2.35 -1.74
CA VAL A 39 2.56 -3.17 -0.88
C VAL A 39 3.85 -3.53 -1.61
N GLU A 40 3.78 -3.94 -2.87
CA GLU A 40 4.95 -4.23 -3.70
C GLU A 40 5.84 -3.00 -3.88
N ALA A 41 5.24 -1.83 -4.16
CA ALA A 41 5.97 -0.58 -4.30
C ALA A 41 6.67 -0.16 -2.98
N LEU A 42 6.01 -0.35 -1.84
CA LEU A 42 6.58 -0.10 -0.51
C LEU A 42 7.70 -1.09 -0.15
N ALA A 43 7.57 -2.34 -0.57
CA ALA A 43 8.57 -3.38 -0.38
C ALA A 43 9.78 -3.23 -1.33
N GLN A 44 9.66 -2.42 -2.39
CA GLN A 44 10.70 -2.19 -3.40
C GLN A 44 11.23 -3.49 -4.03
N GLY A 45 10.36 -4.49 -4.19
CA GLY A 45 10.72 -5.81 -4.73
C GLY A 45 11.40 -6.75 -3.72
N GLU A 46 11.49 -6.36 -2.45
CA GLU A 46 11.97 -7.25 -1.39
C GLU A 46 10.86 -8.17 -0.86
N GLU A 47 11.22 -9.40 -0.49
CA GLU A 47 10.30 -10.30 0.21
C GLU A 47 10.03 -9.80 1.64
N LEU A 48 8.75 -9.82 2.03
CA LEU A 48 8.29 -9.38 3.35
C LEU A 48 8.43 -10.45 4.45
N GLY A 49 8.80 -11.68 4.08
CA GLY A 49 8.94 -12.84 4.96
C GLY A 49 8.68 -14.14 4.19
N GLN A 50 8.67 -15.28 4.88
CA GLN A 50 8.35 -16.59 4.29
C GLN A 50 7.07 -17.18 4.90
N GLY A 51 6.22 -17.77 4.06
CA GLY A 51 4.99 -18.44 4.51
C GLY A 51 4.10 -17.51 5.36
N ALA A 52 3.78 -17.95 6.58
CA ALA A 52 2.92 -17.24 7.52
C ALA A 52 3.42 -15.84 7.88
N GLU A 53 4.74 -15.63 7.96
CA GLU A 53 5.32 -14.32 8.27
C GLU A 53 5.03 -13.30 7.17
N SER A 54 5.06 -13.72 5.90
CA SER A 54 4.73 -12.86 4.76
C SER A 54 3.26 -12.42 4.78
N TRP A 55 2.37 -13.30 5.25
CA TRP A 55 0.95 -13.00 5.35
C TRP A 55 0.67 -12.00 6.47
N GLU A 56 1.26 -12.20 7.66
CA GLU A 56 1.13 -11.25 8.75
C GLU A 56 1.71 -9.87 8.39
N ALA A 57 2.84 -9.85 7.69
CA ALA A 57 3.44 -8.64 7.15
C ALA A 57 2.50 -7.90 6.20
N TYR A 58 1.91 -8.64 5.25
CA TYR A 58 0.94 -8.10 4.31
C TYR A 58 -0.28 -7.48 5.02
N LEU A 59 -0.85 -8.17 6.01
CA LEU A 59 -2.00 -7.67 6.77
C LEU A 59 -1.66 -6.39 7.56
N LYS A 60 -0.47 -6.34 8.19
CA LYS A 60 0.01 -5.13 8.89
C LYS A 60 0.15 -3.95 7.93
N LEU A 61 0.71 -4.18 6.75
CA LEU A 61 0.85 -3.14 5.72
C LEU A 61 -0.49 -2.70 5.16
N LYS A 62 -1.41 -3.64 4.84
CA LYS A 62 -2.78 -3.32 4.39
C LYS A 62 -3.48 -2.38 5.37
N GLU A 63 -3.44 -2.71 6.66
CA GLU A 63 -4.08 -1.89 7.69
C GLU A 63 -3.42 -0.51 7.86
N ALA A 64 -2.09 -0.45 7.78
CA ALA A 64 -1.36 0.81 7.85
C ALA A 64 -1.64 1.71 6.63
N ILE A 65 -1.68 1.13 5.44
CA ILE A 65 -2.07 1.83 4.20
C ILE A 65 -3.49 2.38 4.35
N ARG A 66 -4.46 1.57 4.78
CA ARG A 66 -5.85 2.00 4.98
C ARG A 66 -5.94 3.24 5.88
N LYS A 67 -5.33 3.19 7.07
CA LYS A 67 -5.30 4.31 8.02
C LYS A 67 -4.60 5.55 7.48
N THR A 68 -3.59 5.36 6.66
CA THR A 68 -2.81 6.46 6.08
C THR A 68 -3.58 7.11 4.94
N VAL A 69 -4.29 6.34 4.11
CA VAL A 69 -5.16 6.87 3.03
C VAL A 69 -6.25 7.78 3.60
N GLU A 70 -6.85 7.43 4.74
CA GLU A 70 -7.87 8.26 5.42
C GLU A 70 -7.35 9.66 5.79
N GLN A 71 -6.04 9.86 5.84
CA GLN A 71 -5.40 11.14 6.13
C GLN A 71 -5.01 11.93 4.88
N ILE A 72 -5.18 11.38 3.67
CA ILE A 72 -4.79 12.03 2.42
C ILE A 72 -6.02 12.73 1.79
N PRO A 73 -6.03 14.08 1.69
CA PRO A 73 -7.13 14.79 1.05
C PRO A 73 -7.34 14.34 -0.41
N GLY A 74 -8.59 14.02 -0.75
CA GLY A 74 -8.97 13.60 -2.11
C GLY A 74 -8.73 12.12 -2.42
N MET A 75 -8.28 11.32 -1.44
CA MET A 75 -8.18 9.86 -1.58
C MET A 75 -9.12 9.17 -0.60
N ARG A 76 -9.59 7.98 -0.96
CA ARG A 76 -10.32 7.10 -0.03
C ARG A 76 -9.92 5.65 -0.25
N TYR A 77 -9.92 4.88 0.82
CA TYR A 77 -9.92 3.43 0.73
C TYR A 77 -11.33 2.95 0.40
N VAL A 78 -11.44 2.05 -0.57
CA VAL A 78 -12.67 1.35 -0.92
C VAL A 78 -12.42 -0.13 -0.73
N GLU A 79 -13.19 -0.76 0.15
CA GLU A 79 -13.23 -2.21 0.23
C GLU A 79 -14.21 -2.70 -0.82
N VAL A 80 -13.74 -3.60 -1.69
CA VAL A 80 -14.61 -4.32 -2.63
C VAL A 80 -14.96 -5.61 -1.92
N ASP A 81 -16.24 -5.81 -1.62
CA ASP A 81 -16.73 -7.10 -1.14
C ASP A 81 -16.47 -8.15 -2.23
N GLU A 82 -15.74 -9.21 -1.88
CA GLU A 82 -15.54 -10.38 -2.75
C GLU A 82 -16.82 -11.19 -2.96
#